data_AF-A0A7C1ANT7-F1
#
_entry.id   AF-A0A7C1ANT7-F1
#
_cell.length_a   1.000
_cell.length_b   1.000
_cell.length_c   1.000
_cell.angle_alpha   90.00
_cell.angle_beta   90.00
_cell.angle_gamma   90.00
#
_symmetry.space_group_name_H-M   'P 1'
#
loop_
_entity.id
_entity.type
_entity.pdbx_description
1 polymer ?
#
loop_
_entity_poly.entity_id
_entity_poly.type
_entity_poly.pdbx_seq_one_letter_code
_entity_poly.pdbx_strand_id
1 'polypeptide(L)'
;FNLDKMTLVLIDDVLYTGRTIRAAMDALVDFGRPARILLAVLIDRGHRELPIRPDFVGKNVPTSPDEEIRVKMSEEDEEDAVYLVEVEQQSY
;
A
#
# COMPACT_ATOMS: atom_id res chain seq x y z
N PHE A 1 -1.97 -21.88 -11.30
CA PHE A 1 -2.96 -20.79 -11.44
C PHE A 1 -2.43 -19.85 -12.50
N ASN A 2 -3.26 -19.35 -13.44
CA ASN A 2 -2.82 -18.50 -14.56
C ASN A 2 -3.61 -17.18 -14.53
N LEU A 3 -2.92 -16.05 -14.62
CA LEU A 3 -3.47 -14.68 -14.57
C LEU A 3 -3.71 -14.02 -15.94
N ASP A 4 -3.52 -14.76 -17.02
CA ASP A 4 -3.62 -14.25 -18.39
C ASP A 4 -4.96 -13.57 -18.65
N LYS A 5 -4.88 -12.35 -19.18
CA LYS A 5 -6.03 -11.51 -19.58
C LYS A 5 -6.97 -11.13 -18.43
N MET A 6 -6.61 -11.41 -17.18
CA MET A 6 -7.40 -11.01 -16.02
C MET A 6 -7.20 -9.51 -15.71
N THR A 7 -8.22 -8.90 -15.10
CA THR A 7 -8.07 -7.61 -14.41
C THR A 7 -7.84 -7.91 -12.94
N LEU A 8 -6.68 -7.51 -12.43
CA LEU A 8 -6.28 -7.72 -11.04
C LEU A 8 -6.40 -6.42 -10.26
N VAL A 9 -6.76 -6.52 -8.99
CA VAL A 9 -6.73 -5.40 -8.05
C VAL A 9 -5.78 -5.78 -6.92
N LEU A 10 -4.64 -5.11 -6.84
CA LEU A 10 -3.77 -5.15 -5.68
C LEU A 10 -4.41 -4.29 -4.59
N ILE A 11 -4.45 -4.83 -3.37
CA ILE A 11 -4.98 -4.14 -2.19
C ILE A 11 -3.87 -4.02 -1.17
N ASP A 12 -3.66 -2.82 -0.65
CA ASP A 12 -2.68 -2.51 0.40
C ASP A 12 -3.31 -1.58 1.43
N ASP A 13 -2.86 -1.65 2.67
CA ASP A 13 -3.39 -0.81 3.74
C ASP A 13 -2.85 0.63 3.62
N VAL A 14 -1.54 0.79 3.49
CA VAL A 14 -0.86 2.09 3.46
C VAL A 14 0.11 2.17 2.30
N LEU A 15 -0.16 3.06 1.34
CA LEU A 15 0.79 3.36 0.29
C LEU A 15 1.79 4.43 0.71
N TYR A 16 3.05 4.01 0.88
CA TYR A 16 4.19 4.88 1.21
C TYR A 16 5.18 5.04 0.03
N THR A 17 6.37 4.44 0.08
CA THR A 17 7.38 4.60 -0.98
C THR A 17 7.01 3.94 -2.31
N GLY A 18 6.08 2.98 -2.28
CA GLY A 18 5.64 2.18 -3.43
C GLY A 18 6.45 0.90 -3.66
N ARG A 19 7.47 0.61 -2.82
CA ARG A 19 8.33 -0.57 -2.99
C ARG A 19 7.60 -1.90 -2.81
N THR A 20 6.67 -1.98 -1.86
CA THR A 20 5.82 -3.17 -1.64
C THR A 20 5.00 -3.49 -2.88
N ILE A 21 4.33 -2.49 -3.44
CA ILE A 21 3.54 -2.65 -4.67
C ILE A 21 4.42 -3.03 -5.85
N ARG A 22 5.62 -2.45 -5.97
CA ARG A 22 6.56 -2.84 -7.02
C ARG A 22 6.93 -4.32 -6.95
N ALA A 23 7.26 -4.81 -5.75
CA ALA A 23 7.56 -6.21 -5.53
C ALA A 23 6.35 -7.11 -5.83
N ALA A 24 5.15 -6.71 -5.43
CA ALA A 24 3.91 -7.43 -5.74
C ALA A 24 3.66 -7.51 -7.26
N MET A 25 3.85 -6.41 -7.99
CA MET A 25 3.73 -6.40 -9.45
C MET A 25 4.75 -7.33 -10.11
N ASP A 26 6.01 -7.34 -9.63
CA ASP A 26 7.05 -8.24 -10.15
C ASP A 26 6.69 -9.71 -9.90
N ALA A 27 6.18 -10.05 -8.72
CA ALA A 27 5.72 -11.41 -8.41
C ALA A 27 4.54 -11.85 -9.30
N LEU A 28 3.59 -10.96 -9.63
CA LEU A 28 2.43 -11.31 -10.46
C LEU A 28 2.82 -11.70 -11.90
N VAL A 29 3.90 -11.13 -12.44
CA VAL A 29 4.36 -11.43 -13.81
C VAL A 29 4.80 -12.89 -13.96
N ASP A 30 5.25 -13.51 -12.88
CA ASP A 30 5.61 -14.94 -12.88
C ASP A 30 4.40 -15.87 -13.05
N PHE A 31 3.18 -15.37 -12.81
CA PHE A 31 1.93 -16.13 -12.90
C PHE A 31 1.13 -15.88 -14.19
N GLY A 32 1.61 -15.01 -15.09
CA GLY A 32 0.99 -14.76 -16.40
C GLY A 32 1.04 -13.29 -16.82
N ARG A 33 0.25 -12.93 -17.83
CA ARG A 33 0.14 -11.56 -18.35
C ARG A 33 -1.28 -11.01 -18.13
N PRO A 34 -1.53 -10.35 -16.99
CA PRO A 34 -2.80 -9.68 -16.74
C PRO A 34 -3.14 -8.66 -17.83
N ALA A 35 -4.42 -8.51 -18.14
CA ALA A 35 -4.88 -7.44 -19.03
C ALA A 35 -4.75 -6.06 -18.35
N ARG A 36 -4.86 -6.03 -17.01
CA ARG A 36 -4.76 -4.81 -16.20
C ARG A 36 -4.39 -5.19 -14.76
N ILE A 37 -3.59 -4.35 -14.12
CA ILE A 37 -3.37 -4.35 -12.68
C ILE A 37 -3.81 -2.98 -12.18
N LEU A 38 -4.77 -2.98 -11.27
CA LEU A 38 -5.24 -1.81 -10.54
C LEU A 38 -4.69 -1.84 -9.12
N LEU A 39 -4.58 -0.69 -8.49
CA LEU A 39 -4.15 -0.55 -7.10
C LEU A 39 -5.21 0.18 -6.28
N ALA A 40 -5.70 -0.48 -5.23
CA ALA A 40 -6.58 0.11 -4.23
C ALA A 40 -5.84 0.16 -2.88
N VAL A 41 -5.84 1.32 -2.23
CA VAL A 41 -5.24 1.47 -0.90
C VAL A 41 -6.19 2.15 0.07
N LEU A 42 -6.12 1.74 1.35
CA LEU A 42 -6.91 2.39 2.39
C LEU A 42 -6.38 3.81 2.65
N ILE A 43 -5.08 3.96 2.88
CA ILE A 43 -4.42 5.24 3.13
C ILE A 43 -3.33 5.49 2.09
N ASP A 44 -3.34 6.69 1.49
CA ASP A 44 -2.20 7.23 0.75
C ASP A 44 -1.49 8.26 1.63
N ARG A 45 -0.25 7.96 2.04
CA ARG A 45 0.56 8.85 2.89
C ARG A 45 1.60 9.68 2.15
N GLY A 46 1.61 9.65 0.82
CA GLY A 46 2.59 10.36 -0.01
C GLY A 46 4.00 9.75 0.02
N HIS A 47 5.02 10.61 -0.17
CA HIS A 47 6.46 10.25 -0.14
C HIS A 47 6.86 9.11 -1.09
N ARG A 48 6.33 9.15 -2.31
CA ARG A 48 6.64 8.19 -3.36
C ARG A 48 8.13 8.24 -3.72
N GLU A 49 8.76 7.08 -3.78
CA GLU A 49 10.10 6.90 -4.35
C GLU A 49 10.05 6.23 -5.73
N LEU A 50 8.91 5.63 -6.06
CA LEU A 50 8.63 5.01 -7.35
C LEU A 50 7.41 5.68 -7.99
N PRO A 51 7.31 5.73 -9.33
CA PRO A 51 6.19 6.34 -10.05
C PRO A 51 4.94 5.45 -10.01
N ILE A 52 4.48 5.11 -8.81
CA ILE A 52 3.33 4.26 -8.54
C ILE A 52 2.23 5.13 -7.93
N ARG A 53 1.05 5.11 -8.57
CA ARG A 53 -0.13 5.82 -8.12
C ARG A 53 -1.28 4.84 -7.95
N PRO A 54 -2.05 4.90 -6.85
CA PRO A 54 -3.23 4.09 -6.68
C PRO A 54 -4.37 4.59 -7.57
N ASP A 55 -5.16 3.66 -8.08
CA ASP A 55 -6.41 3.94 -8.81
C ASP A 55 -7.53 4.29 -7.83
N PHE A 56 -7.52 3.68 -6.64
CA PHE A 56 -8.49 3.91 -5.57
C PHE A 56 -7.79 4.21 -4.26
N VAL A 57 -8.23 5.27 -3.57
CA VAL A 57 -7.68 5.71 -2.29
C VAL A 57 -8.84 5.91 -1.32
N GLY A 58 -8.79 5.26 -0.16
CA GLY A 58 -9.74 5.53 0.92
C GLY A 58 -9.57 6.95 1.46
N LYS A 59 -8.36 7.29 1.93
CA LYS A 59 -8.01 8.64 2.39
C LYS A 59 -6.58 9.03 2.06
N ASN A 60 -6.39 10.28 1.64
CA ASN A 60 -5.05 10.88 1.55
C ASN A 60 -4.71 11.53 2.89
N VAL A 61 -3.58 11.16 3.48
CA VAL A 61 -3.09 11.69 4.76
C VAL A 61 -1.66 12.15 4.57
N PRO A 62 -1.41 13.44 4.30
CA PRO A 62 -0.05 13.96 4.24
C PRO A 62 0.65 13.74 5.57
N THR A 63 1.85 13.15 5.55
CA THR A 63 2.66 12.92 6.75
C THR A 63 4.02 13.60 6.65
N SER A 64 4.73 13.70 7.75
CA SER A 64 6.18 13.97 7.81
C SER A 64 6.98 12.66 7.73
N PRO A 65 8.31 12.71 7.47
CA PRO A 65 9.16 11.51 7.43
C PRO A 65 9.29 10.77 8.78
N ASP A 66 9.11 11.49 9.88
CA ASP A 66 9.13 11.03 11.27
C ASP A 66 7.74 10.60 11.78
N GLU A 67 6.72 10.64 10.93
CA GLU A 67 5.40 10.11 11.25
C GLU A 67 5.20 8.71 10.65
N GLU A 68 4.28 7.95 11.21
CA GLU A 68 3.89 6.61 10.74
C GLU A 68 2.35 6.49 10.75
N ILE A 69 1.81 5.83 9.71
CA ILE A 69 0.41 5.41 9.70
C ILE A 69 0.35 3.98 10.21
N ARG A 70 -0.42 3.76 11.29
CA ARG A 70 -0.72 2.42 11.81
C ARG A 70 -2.18 2.09 11.56
N VAL A 71 -2.41 1.04 10.79
CA VAL A 71 -3.75 0.51 10.52
C VAL A 71 -4.00 -0.65 11.47
N LYS A 72 -5.17 -0.65 12.10
CA LYS A 72 -5.70 -1.76 12.89
C LYS A 72 -6.97 -2.28 12.24
N MET A 73 -7.10 -3.60 12.22
CA MET A 73 -8.25 -4.30 11.64
C MET A 73 -8.78 -5.29 12.65
N SER A 74 -10.08 -5.32 12.90
CA SER A 74 -10.72 -6.15 13.92
C SER A 74 -10.53 -7.66 13.75
N GLU A 75 -10.10 -8.14 12.57
CA GLU A 75 -9.73 -9.53 12.34
C GLU A 75 -8.43 -9.95 13.05
N GLU A 76 -7.49 -9.02 13.23
CA GLU A 76 -6.20 -9.25 13.92
C GLU A 76 -6.07 -8.44 15.23
N ASP A 77 -6.78 -7.32 15.32
CA ASP A 77 -6.81 -6.39 16.44
C ASP A 77 -8.20 -6.37 17.13
N GLU A 78 -8.36 -5.61 18.21
CA GLU A 78 -9.65 -5.44 18.91
C GLU A 78 -10.54 -4.32 18.31
N GLU A 79 -10.05 -3.59 17.31
CA GLU A 79 -10.71 -2.42 16.73
C GLU A 79 -10.33 -2.16 15.26
N ASP A 80 -11.24 -1.53 14.51
CA ASP A 80 -10.93 -0.94 13.20
C ASP A 80 -10.50 0.51 13.39
N ALA A 81 -9.23 0.82 13.16
CA ALA A 81 -8.70 2.15 13.39
C ALA A 81 -7.51 2.50 12.49
N VAL A 82 -7.31 3.79 12.26
CA VAL A 82 -6.11 4.32 11.59
C VAL A 82 -5.52 5.42 12.47
N TYR A 83 -4.29 5.22 12.91
CA TYR A 83 -3.54 6.17 13.74
C TYR A 83 -2.40 6.81 12.95
N LEU A 84 -2.20 8.11 13.19
CA LEU A 84 -0.97 8.81 12.86
C LEU A 84 -0.14 8.92 14.14
N VAL A 85 1.08 8.42 14.12
CA VAL A 85 1.98 8.42 15.28
C VAL A 85 3.32 9.01 14.92
N GLU A 86 3.96 9.70 15.87
CA GLU A 86 5.36 10.13 15.74
C GLU A 86 6.29 8.96 16.09
N VAL A 87 7.34 8.79 15.31
CA VAL A 87 8.36 7.75 15.51
C VAL A 87 9.64 8.41 16.00
N GLU A 88 10.00 8.17 17.27
CA GLU A 88 11.28 8.65 17.80
C GLU A 88 12.44 8.03 17.02
N GLN A 89 13.24 8.87 16.35
CA GLN A 89 14.48 8.41 15.74
C GLN A 89 15.46 8.06 16.86
N GLN A 90 15.71 6.77 17.08
CA GLN A 90 16.83 6.34 17.90
C GLN A 90 18.12 6.89 17.30
N SER A 91 18.67 7.92 17.94
CA SER A 91 19.97 8.49 17.60
C SER A 91 21.02 7.41 17.87
N TYR A 92 21.67 6.93 16.82
CA TYR A 92 22.76 5.95 16.87
C TYR A 92 24.08 6.62 17.25
#